data_AF-T0QP31-F1
#
_entry.id   AF-T0QP31-F1
#
_cell.length_a   1.000
_cell.length_b   1.000
_cell.length_c   1.000
_cell.angle_alpha   90.00
_cell.angle_beta   90.00
_cell.angle_gamma   90.00
#
_symmetry.space_group_name_H-M   'P 1'
#
loop_
_entity.id
_entity.type
_entity.pdbx_description
1 polymer ?
#
loop_
_entity_poly.entity_id
_entity_poly.type
_entity_poly.pdbx_seq_one_letter_code
_entity_poly.pdbx_strand_id
1 'polypeptide(L)'
;MERPRFPHGRAADPRDITIEKLRADRATLKERLKAATDENELLRVRGQQEKDHFSREYAQVEARLRIANTTLERSRKHVEATILERDVKIDQLQKHVDLQQQLIESYRKQSSTMYSTIIENGTDALKKSMRSSFSRSAIGPNNQVDDDDTSSVHARNDRDSDARVHALEQQVTKLFGQLEDERAEADALAAHVDQQKAVNVKLMKTIKTLKRKLDESSEKSSIEHMLTDLQGRFRKVSLEQEAMSAALQTANDKLARASDEVTTLRSDLAAKEAKLAEASATSTIRDSEIQSLLQKIGKQDHYIADLEADYKTLGTPGLAHVHTSAVHQLKQQVGRKNEELAALELRIKQLEREKTLDTRASPAPDNDDDDNEATAASRLSLTDLDQLYTQALRVEHKAQVIASMAASFDDGGDLNALLHTLDDPVESPVLTSIPEGKQQLLMSLLSAQSTLDMLSDTFACTYAKNLGARCAMQ
;
A
#
# COMPACT_ATOMS: atom_id res chain seq x y z
N MET A 1 10.32 95.83 -48.62
CA MET A 1 9.80 94.80 -47.71
C MET A 1 9.72 93.48 -48.49
N GLU A 2 10.74 92.65 -48.37
CA GLU A 2 10.76 91.30 -48.94
C GLU A 2 10.11 90.33 -47.95
N ARG A 3 9.20 89.48 -48.43
CA ARG A 3 8.63 88.36 -47.66
C ARG A 3 9.49 87.11 -47.83
N PRO A 4 9.72 86.30 -46.77
CA PRO A 4 10.50 85.08 -46.88
C PRO A 4 9.67 83.97 -47.55
N ARG A 5 10.30 83.24 -48.49
CA ARG A 5 9.77 81.97 -49.04
C ARG A 5 10.14 80.83 -48.09
N PHE A 6 9.13 80.16 -47.53
CA PHE A 6 9.31 78.87 -46.87
C PHE A 6 9.53 77.76 -47.93
N PRO A 7 10.50 76.85 -47.76
CA PRO A 7 10.58 75.67 -48.59
C PRO A 7 9.54 74.67 -48.10
N HIS A 8 8.62 74.26 -48.99
CA HIS A 8 7.76 73.12 -48.76
C HIS A 8 8.62 71.86 -48.65
N GLY A 9 8.80 71.35 -47.43
CA GLY A 9 9.23 69.98 -47.19
C GLY A 9 8.17 69.04 -47.74
N ARG A 10 8.54 68.23 -48.75
CA ARG A 10 7.72 67.10 -49.19
C ARG A 10 7.52 66.17 -48.01
N ALA A 11 6.27 65.88 -47.66
CA ALA A 11 5.94 64.75 -46.82
C ALA A 11 6.44 63.47 -47.51
N ALA A 12 7.21 62.65 -46.77
CA ALA A 12 7.71 61.37 -47.26
C ALA A 12 6.53 60.46 -47.60
N ASP A 13 6.52 59.95 -48.83
CA ASP A 13 5.51 59.03 -49.34
C ASP A 13 5.68 57.67 -48.63
N PRO A 14 4.62 57.04 -48.10
CA PRO A 14 4.69 55.71 -47.47
C PRO A 14 5.20 54.58 -48.40
N ARG A 15 5.49 54.90 -49.67
CA ARG A 15 6.05 54.00 -50.70
C ARG A 15 7.58 54.12 -50.88
N ASP A 16 8.25 55.07 -50.22
CA ASP A 16 9.72 55.18 -50.24
C ASP A 16 10.38 54.19 -49.28
N ILE A 17 10.24 52.90 -49.58
CA ILE A 17 10.99 51.84 -48.93
C ILE A 17 12.32 51.68 -49.66
N THR A 18 13.40 52.20 -49.07
CA THR A 18 14.74 52.01 -49.62
C THR A 18 15.21 50.56 -49.40
N ILE A 19 15.96 50.03 -50.38
CA ILE A 19 16.51 48.66 -50.34
C ILE A 19 17.36 48.44 -49.07
N GLU A 20 18.03 49.48 -48.57
CA GLU A 20 18.81 49.45 -47.34
C GLU A 20 17.94 49.24 -46.09
N LYS A 21 16.75 49.86 -46.04
CA LYS A 21 15.81 49.68 -44.94
C LYS A 21 15.28 48.24 -44.90
N LEU A 22 14.95 47.65 -46.06
CA LEU A 22 14.56 46.24 -46.15
C LEU A 22 15.68 45.28 -45.75
N ARG A 23 16.95 45.60 -46.05
CA ARG A 23 18.09 44.79 -45.59
C ARG A 23 18.27 44.85 -44.08
N ALA A 24 18.10 46.03 -43.48
CA ALA A 24 18.14 46.22 -42.02
C ALA A 24 16.98 45.49 -41.31
N ASP A 25 15.76 45.59 -41.86
CA ASP A 25 14.58 44.91 -41.34
C ASP A 25 14.72 43.39 -41.45
N ARG A 26 15.29 42.88 -42.56
CA ARG A 26 15.59 41.45 -42.71
C ARG A 26 16.65 40.96 -41.72
N ALA A 27 17.67 41.76 -41.42
CA ALA A 27 18.71 41.41 -40.45
C ALA A 27 18.14 41.34 -39.02
N THR A 28 17.35 42.34 -38.63
CA THR A 28 16.66 42.36 -37.32
C THR A 28 15.63 41.25 -37.18
N LEU A 29 14.90 40.91 -38.24
CA LEU A 29 14.00 39.74 -38.26
C LEU A 29 14.76 38.42 -38.08
N LYS A 30 15.92 38.26 -38.73
CA LYS A 30 16.76 37.06 -38.54
C LYS A 30 17.28 36.94 -37.12
N GLU A 31 17.69 38.05 -36.51
CA GLU A 31 18.18 38.08 -35.14
C GLU A 31 17.07 37.75 -34.13
N ARG A 32 15.87 38.32 -34.31
CA ARG A 32 14.68 37.98 -33.52
C ARG A 32 14.26 36.53 -33.67
N LEU A 33 14.31 36.00 -34.90
CA LEU A 33 14.00 34.59 -35.14
C LEU A 33 14.98 33.68 -34.41
N LYS A 34 16.28 34.01 -34.43
CA LYS A 34 17.31 33.25 -33.72
C LYS A 34 17.14 33.34 -32.19
N ALA A 35 16.86 34.52 -31.65
CA ALA A 35 16.60 34.69 -30.23
C ALA A 35 15.37 33.88 -29.78
N ALA A 36 14.30 33.88 -30.59
CA ALA A 36 13.11 33.07 -30.32
C ALA A 36 13.36 31.56 -30.38
N THR A 37 14.22 31.09 -31.31
CA THR A 37 14.60 29.66 -31.34
C THR A 37 15.45 29.26 -30.14
N ASP A 38 16.37 30.12 -29.72
CA ASP A 38 17.23 29.86 -28.56
C ASP A 38 16.42 29.85 -27.25
N GLU A 39 15.44 30.75 -27.12
CA GLU A 39 14.49 30.80 -25.99
C GLU A 39 13.60 29.55 -25.94
N ASN A 40 13.09 29.11 -27.09
CA ASN A 40 12.26 27.91 -27.17
C ASN A 40 13.05 26.63 -26.80
N GLU A 41 14.31 26.55 -27.23
CA GLU A 41 15.18 25.43 -26.84
C GLU A 41 15.50 25.46 -25.33
N LEU A 42 15.69 26.66 -24.75
CA LEU A 42 15.89 26.81 -23.31
C LEU A 42 14.66 26.34 -22.51
N LEU A 43 13.45 26.71 -22.96
CA LEU A 43 12.18 26.26 -22.38
C LEU A 43 12.01 24.74 -22.51
N ARG A 44 12.39 24.16 -23.64
CA ARG A 44 12.37 22.70 -23.86
C ARG A 44 13.29 21.98 -22.88
N VAL A 45 14.51 22.47 -22.68
CA VAL A 45 15.47 21.91 -21.71
C VAL A 45 14.93 22.03 -20.29
N ARG A 46 14.34 23.18 -19.92
CA ARG A 46 13.75 23.39 -18.60
C ARG A 46 12.59 22.42 -18.33
N GLY A 47 11.67 22.29 -19.28
CA GLY A 47 10.54 21.35 -19.17
C GLY A 47 11.00 19.89 -19.06
N GLN A 48 12.08 19.52 -19.75
CA GLN A 48 12.67 18.19 -19.60
C GLN A 48 13.29 17.98 -18.21
N GLN A 49 14.01 18.96 -17.67
CA GLN A 49 14.58 18.88 -16.33
C GLN A 49 13.51 18.78 -15.24
N GLU A 50 12.42 19.55 -15.37
CA GLU A 50 11.27 19.49 -14.47
C GLU A 50 10.58 18.13 -14.53
N LYS A 51 10.39 17.57 -15.74
CA LYS A 51 9.86 16.22 -15.93
C LYS A 51 10.74 15.14 -15.29
N ASP A 52 12.06 15.25 -15.44
CA ASP A 52 13.03 14.32 -14.83
C ASP A 52 13.10 14.47 -13.30
N HIS A 53 12.85 15.68 -12.79
CA HIS A 53 12.72 15.93 -11.35
C HIS A 53 11.45 15.25 -10.80
N PHE A 54 10.29 15.53 -11.40
CA PHE A 54 9.02 14.91 -11.01
C PHE A 54 9.07 13.38 -11.10
N SER A 55 9.68 12.82 -12.14
CA SER A 55 9.81 11.37 -12.29
C SER A 55 10.65 10.74 -11.16
N ARG A 56 11.71 11.43 -10.70
CA ARG A 56 12.54 10.97 -9.57
C ARG A 56 11.79 11.06 -8.25
N GLU A 57 11.09 12.16 -8.00
CA GLU A 57 10.28 12.32 -6.78
C GLU A 57 9.14 11.31 -6.72
N TYR A 58 8.45 11.09 -7.84
CA TYR A 58 7.42 10.06 -7.95
C TYR A 58 7.97 8.67 -7.64
N ALA A 59 9.10 8.28 -8.24
CA ALA A 59 9.74 7.00 -7.96
C ALA A 59 10.15 6.86 -6.49
N GLN A 60 10.58 7.94 -5.85
CA GLN A 60 10.94 7.94 -4.43
C GLN A 60 9.71 7.76 -3.53
N VAL A 61 8.61 8.45 -3.82
CA VAL A 61 7.34 8.31 -3.10
C VAL A 61 6.80 6.88 -3.26
N GLU A 62 6.80 6.35 -4.48
CA GLU A 62 6.36 4.99 -4.77
C GLU A 62 7.21 3.95 -4.01
N ALA A 63 8.54 4.14 -3.94
CA ALA A 63 9.42 3.27 -3.15
C ALA A 63 9.11 3.33 -1.64
N ARG A 64 8.85 4.53 -1.10
CA ARG A 64 8.44 4.69 0.31
C ARG A 64 7.11 3.98 0.58
N LEU A 65 6.16 4.10 -0.34
CA LEU A 65 4.84 3.48 -0.22
C LEU A 65 4.92 1.96 -0.25
N ARG A 66 5.78 1.39 -1.12
CA ARG A 66 6.09 -0.05 -1.09
C ARG A 66 6.67 -0.50 0.25
N ILE A 67 7.65 0.23 0.80
CA ILE A 67 8.27 -0.11 2.10
C ILE A 67 7.24 -0.05 3.23
N ALA A 68 6.41 0.99 3.27
CA ALA A 68 5.34 1.13 4.24
C ALA A 68 4.36 -0.04 4.17
N ASN A 69 3.91 -0.41 2.96
CA ASN A 69 2.99 -1.52 2.76
C ASN A 69 3.59 -2.86 3.24
N THR A 70 4.85 -3.15 2.89
CA THR A 70 5.52 -4.39 3.39
C THR A 70 5.65 -4.43 4.91
N THR A 71 5.74 -3.28 5.57
CA THR A 71 5.84 -3.18 7.03
C THR A 71 4.48 -3.38 7.69
N LEU A 72 3.42 -2.79 7.12
CA LEU A 72 2.05 -3.02 7.55
C LEU A 72 1.65 -4.49 7.39
N GLU A 73 2.03 -5.12 6.28
CA GLU A 73 1.75 -6.54 6.03
C GLU A 73 2.46 -7.46 7.04
N ARG A 74 3.71 -7.14 7.41
CA ARG A 74 4.42 -7.84 8.49
C ARG A 74 3.74 -7.65 9.85
N SER A 75 3.34 -6.42 10.18
CA SER A 75 2.62 -6.12 11.42
C SER A 75 1.30 -6.87 11.51
N ARG A 76 0.52 -6.86 10.42
CA ARG A 76 -0.74 -7.62 10.30
C ARG A 76 -0.53 -9.10 10.58
N LYS A 77 0.44 -9.74 9.91
CA LYS A 77 0.76 -11.17 10.13
C LYS A 77 1.14 -11.47 11.58
N HIS A 78 1.88 -10.58 12.22
CA HIS A 78 2.26 -10.75 13.63
C HIS A 78 1.04 -10.67 14.57
N VAL A 79 0.13 -9.73 14.32
CA VAL A 79 -1.13 -9.60 15.08
C VAL A 79 -2.01 -10.82 14.86
N GLU A 80 -2.19 -11.27 13.61
CA GLU A 80 -2.96 -12.48 13.28
C GLU A 80 -2.40 -13.72 13.98
N ALA A 81 -1.08 -13.92 13.99
CA ALA A 81 -0.44 -15.02 14.71
C ALA A 81 -0.65 -14.93 16.24
N THR A 82 -0.60 -13.73 16.80
CA THR A 82 -0.82 -13.51 18.23
C THR A 82 -2.26 -13.81 18.62
N ILE A 83 -3.23 -13.42 17.80
CA ILE A 83 -4.65 -13.74 18.02
C ILE A 83 -4.85 -15.25 18.04
N LEU A 84 -4.31 -15.97 17.05
CA LEU A 84 -4.41 -17.44 16.99
C LEU A 84 -3.80 -18.12 18.22
N GLU A 85 -2.64 -17.66 18.71
CA GLU A 85 -2.04 -18.19 19.93
C GLU A 85 -2.93 -17.95 21.16
N ARG A 86 -3.57 -16.77 21.24
CA ARG A 86 -4.50 -16.44 22.32
C ARG A 86 -5.77 -17.26 22.26
N ASP A 87 -6.32 -17.52 21.08
CA ASP A 87 -7.49 -18.38 20.89
C ASP A 87 -7.20 -19.81 21.37
N VAL A 88 -6.04 -20.38 21.01
CA VAL A 88 -5.61 -21.69 21.51
C VAL A 88 -5.50 -21.71 23.03
N LYS A 89 -5.01 -20.62 23.65
CA LYS A 89 -4.92 -20.52 25.11
C LYS A 89 -6.30 -20.40 25.77
N ILE A 90 -7.23 -19.67 25.15
CA ILE A 90 -8.62 -19.58 25.60
C ILE A 90 -9.27 -20.96 25.56
N ASP A 91 -9.10 -21.73 24.48
CA ASP A 91 -9.61 -23.10 24.37
C ASP A 91 -9.05 -24.03 25.46
N GLN A 92 -7.76 -23.90 25.79
CA GLN A 92 -7.13 -24.68 26.87
C GLN A 92 -7.70 -24.31 28.24
N LEU A 93 -7.86 -23.01 28.51
CA LEU A 93 -8.46 -22.54 29.76
C LEU A 93 -9.92 -22.96 29.88
N GLN A 94 -10.69 -22.90 28.79
CA GLN A 94 -12.07 -23.35 28.76
C GLN A 94 -12.19 -24.84 29.10
N LYS A 95 -11.35 -25.69 28.49
CA LYS A 95 -11.29 -27.13 28.83
C LYS A 95 -10.96 -27.38 30.30
N HIS A 96 -10.06 -26.60 30.88
CA HIS A 96 -9.69 -26.73 32.29
C HIS A 96 -10.85 -26.31 33.21
N VAL A 97 -11.53 -25.22 32.89
CA VAL A 97 -12.73 -24.76 33.62
C VAL A 97 -13.83 -25.83 33.53
N ASP A 98 -14.10 -26.37 32.35
CA ASP A 98 -15.10 -27.43 32.17
C ASP A 98 -14.77 -28.68 33.01
N LEU A 99 -13.50 -29.09 33.05
CA LEU A 99 -13.05 -30.21 33.87
C LEU A 99 -13.24 -29.95 35.37
N GLN A 100 -12.88 -28.75 35.84
CA GLN A 100 -13.09 -28.36 37.24
C GLN A 100 -14.58 -28.30 37.58
N GLN A 101 -15.41 -27.78 36.67
CA GLN A 101 -16.85 -27.72 36.84
C GLN A 101 -17.44 -29.13 36.98
N GLN A 102 -17.03 -30.07 36.12
CA GLN A 102 -17.44 -31.48 36.21
C GLN A 102 -17.02 -32.13 37.53
N LEU A 103 -15.80 -31.85 38.01
CA LEU A 103 -15.31 -32.37 39.29
C LEU A 103 -16.13 -31.82 40.46
N ILE A 104 -16.42 -30.52 40.49
CA ILE A 104 -17.28 -29.90 41.50
C ILE A 104 -18.68 -30.54 41.48
N GLU A 105 -19.25 -30.75 40.30
CA GLU A 105 -20.56 -31.39 40.12
C GLU A 105 -20.56 -32.83 40.67
N SER A 106 -19.46 -33.58 40.45
CA SER A 106 -19.30 -34.94 40.97
C SER A 106 -19.25 -34.98 42.50
N TYR A 107 -18.53 -34.04 43.13
CA TYR A 107 -18.48 -33.93 44.60
C TYR A 107 -19.82 -33.49 45.17
N ARG A 108 -20.53 -32.57 44.51
CA ARG A 108 -21.90 -32.18 44.91
C ARG A 108 -22.86 -33.37 44.86
N LYS A 109 -22.82 -34.16 43.78
CA LYS A 109 -23.62 -35.40 43.66
C LYS A 109 -23.25 -36.41 44.75
N GLN A 110 -21.96 -36.68 44.96
CA GLN A 110 -21.50 -37.60 46.01
C GLN A 110 -21.98 -37.17 47.41
N SER A 111 -21.86 -35.88 47.73
CA SER A 111 -22.34 -35.33 49.00
C SER A 111 -23.87 -35.49 49.14
N SER A 112 -24.62 -35.16 48.09
CA SER A 112 -26.08 -35.35 48.04
C SER A 112 -26.49 -36.81 48.22
N THR A 113 -25.79 -37.75 47.58
CA THR A 113 -26.00 -39.19 47.75
C THR A 113 -25.71 -39.61 49.20
N MET A 114 -24.60 -39.17 49.80
CA MET A 114 -24.30 -39.49 51.21
C MET A 114 -25.37 -38.98 52.17
N TYR A 115 -25.82 -37.74 52.00
CA TYR A 115 -26.91 -37.20 52.83
C TYR A 115 -28.22 -37.99 52.64
N SER A 116 -28.54 -38.39 51.41
CA SER A 116 -29.72 -39.22 51.12
C SER A 116 -29.63 -40.59 51.80
N THR A 117 -28.48 -41.27 51.71
CA THR A 117 -28.23 -42.57 52.36
C THR A 117 -28.30 -42.47 53.89
N ILE A 118 -27.78 -41.39 54.49
CA ILE A 118 -27.85 -41.17 55.94
C ILE A 118 -29.29 -40.95 56.40
N ILE A 119 -30.09 -40.20 55.63
CA ILE A 119 -31.51 -39.96 55.94
C ILE A 119 -32.30 -41.27 55.81
N GLU A 120 -32.12 -42.04 54.74
CA GLU A 120 -32.80 -43.32 54.54
C GLU A 120 -32.42 -44.34 55.63
N ASN A 121 -31.13 -44.55 55.90
CA ASN A 121 -30.69 -45.51 56.93
C ASN A 121 -30.99 -45.05 58.36
N GLY A 122 -30.90 -43.75 58.63
CA GLY A 122 -31.22 -43.16 59.94
C GLY A 122 -32.70 -43.26 60.27
N THR A 123 -33.58 -43.04 59.29
CA THR A 123 -35.03 -43.21 59.47
C THR A 123 -35.43 -44.66 59.67
N ASP A 124 -34.76 -45.60 58.99
CA ASP A 124 -35.02 -47.04 59.18
C ASP A 124 -34.47 -47.58 60.50
N ALA A 125 -33.31 -47.11 60.96
CA ALA A 125 -32.77 -47.43 62.28
C ALA A 125 -33.68 -46.91 63.40
N LEU A 126 -34.24 -45.70 63.26
CA LEU A 126 -35.17 -45.12 64.23
C LEU A 126 -36.49 -45.91 64.27
N LYS A 127 -37.03 -46.31 63.11
CA LYS A 127 -38.23 -47.18 63.03
C LYS A 127 -37.99 -48.56 63.67
N LYS A 128 -36.79 -49.12 63.53
CA LYS A 128 -36.43 -50.43 64.10
C LYS A 128 -36.22 -50.37 65.61
N SER A 129 -35.64 -49.28 66.12
CA SER A 129 -35.50 -49.01 67.56
C SER A 129 -36.86 -48.86 68.24
N MET A 130 -37.78 -48.08 67.64
CA MET A 130 -39.13 -47.90 68.20
C MET A 130 -39.96 -49.20 68.23
N ARG A 131 -39.68 -50.19 67.37
CA ARG A 131 -40.31 -51.51 67.41
C ARG A 131 -39.76 -52.44 68.51
N SER A 132 -38.50 -52.28 68.96
CA SER A 132 -37.91 -53.16 69.96
C SER A 132 -38.20 -52.72 71.41
N SER A 133 -38.29 -51.41 71.66
CA SER A 133 -38.49 -50.85 73.00
C SER A 133 -39.90 -51.09 73.56
N PHE A 134 -40.90 -51.37 72.71
CA PHE A 134 -42.28 -51.60 73.14
C PHE A 134 -42.56 -53.03 73.63
N SER A 135 -41.60 -53.96 73.52
CA SER A 135 -41.86 -55.40 73.71
C SER A 135 -41.38 -55.98 75.06
N ARG A 136 -40.81 -55.16 75.97
CA ARG A 136 -40.05 -55.69 77.13
C ARG A 136 -40.41 -55.11 78.51
N SER A 137 -41.65 -54.69 78.71
CA SER A 137 -42.13 -54.26 80.04
C SER A 137 -43.57 -54.73 80.30
N ALA A 138 -43.72 -56.00 80.69
CA ALA A 138 -44.87 -56.54 81.42
C ALA A 138 -44.54 -57.96 81.90
N ILE A 139 -45.08 -58.37 83.05
CA ILE A 139 -44.86 -59.61 83.85
C ILE A 139 -43.72 -59.40 84.86
N GLY A 140 -43.89 -59.46 86.19
CA GLY A 140 -44.94 -60.00 87.08
C GLY A 140 -44.35 -60.07 88.52
N PRO A 141 -45.11 -60.48 89.57
CA PRO A 141 -45.32 -59.63 90.75
C PRO A 141 -45.02 -60.23 92.15
N ASN A 142 -45.03 -59.34 93.16
CA ASN A 142 -45.52 -59.39 94.56
C ASN A 142 -45.29 -60.55 95.57
N ASN A 143 -45.07 -60.09 96.83
CA ASN A 143 -45.55 -60.58 98.15
C ASN A 143 -44.97 -61.91 98.70
N GLN A 144 -44.77 -62.19 100.00
CA GLN A 144 -44.99 -61.62 101.36
C GLN A 144 -44.21 -62.59 102.33
N VAL A 145 -43.80 -62.32 103.56
CA VAL A 145 -44.53 -62.31 104.87
C VAL A 145 -43.47 -62.12 105.98
N ASP A 146 -43.89 -61.49 107.08
CA ASP A 146 -43.21 -61.19 108.34
C ASP A 146 -42.79 -62.39 109.24
N ASP A 147 -42.04 -62.02 110.30
CA ASP A 147 -41.94 -62.58 111.66
C ASP A 147 -40.76 -63.49 112.09
N ASP A 148 -39.99 -62.91 113.02
CA ASP A 148 -39.33 -63.43 114.24
C ASP A 148 -38.63 -64.80 114.21
N ASP A 149 -37.28 -64.76 114.20
CA ASP A 149 -36.44 -65.60 115.07
C ASP A 149 -34.97 -65.09 115.08
N THR A 150 -34.74 -63.98 115.79
CA THR A 150 -33.42 -63.38 115.97
C THR A 150 -32.66 -64.06 117.11
N SER A 151 -31.89 -65.12 116.79
CA SER A 151 -30.65 -65.44 117.53
C SER A 151 -29.80 -66.56 116.90
N SER A 152 -30.34 -67.39 116.01
CA SER A 152 -29.57 -68.41 115.26
C SER A 152 -29.21 -67.98 113.83
N VAL A 153 -29.83 -66.91 113.31
CA VAL A 153 -29.66 -66.42 111.94
C VAL A 153 -28.37 -65.59 111.79
N HIS A 154 -27.91 -64.93 112.86
CA HIS A 154 -26.71 -64.08 112.81
C HIS A 154 -25.42 -64.88 112.58
N ALA A 155 -25.29 -66.08 113.18
CA ALA A 155 -24.11 -66.93 112.95
C ALA A 155 -24.07 -67.61 111.56
N ARG A 156 -25.21 -67.71 110.86
CA ARG A 156 -25.29 -68.16 109.45
C ARG A 156 -25.09 -67.00 108.48
N ASN A 157 -25.68 -65.85 108.77
CA ASN A 157 -25.47 -64.61 108.02
C ASN A 157 -24.02 -64.11 108.09
N ASP A 158 -23.31 -64.31 109.20
CA ASP A 158 -21.88 -63.97 109.29
C ASP A 158 -20.99 -64.88 108.43
N ARG A 159 -21.34 -66.16 108.29
CA ARG A 159 -20.62 -67.07 107.37
C ARG A 159 -20.95 -66.79 105.91
N ASP A 160 -22.19 -66.45 105.59
CA ASP A 160 -22.60 -66.08 104.24
C ASP A 160 -22.09 -64.68 103.86
N SER A 161 -21.97 -63.76 104.80
CA SER A 161 -21.36 -62.45 104.61
C SER A 161 -19.85 -62.57 104.42
N ASP A 162 -19.15 -63.40 105.22
CA ASP A 162 -17.73 -63.70 105.04
C ASP A 162 -17.45 -64.39 103.71
N ALA A 163 -18.30 -65.34 103.29
CA ALA A 163 -18.19 -65.97 101.96
C ALA A 163 -18.37 -64.96 100.83
N ARG A 164 -19.28 -63.99 101.00
CA ARG A 164 -19.51 -62.90 100.04
C ARG A 164 -18.36 -61.91 100.01
N VAL A 165 -17.78 -61.60 101.16
CA VAL A 165 -16.58 -60.75 101.28
C VAL A 165 -15.42 -61.43 100.56
N HIS A 166 -15.17 -62.72 100.80
CA HIS A 166 -14.14 -63.46 100.07
C HIS A 166 -14.37 -63.53 98.56
N ALA A 167 -15.62 -63.67 98.11
CA ALA A 167 -15.94 -63.62 96.67
C ALA A 167 -15.66 -62.23 96.07
N LEU A 168 -15.96 -61.16 96.81
CA LEU A 168 -15.64 -59.79 96.41
C LEU A 168 -14.14 -59.53 96.43
N GLU A 169 -13.40 -60.04 97.41
CA GLU A 169 -11.94 -59.96 97.46
C GLU A 169 -11.31 -60.65 96.24
N GLN A 170 -11.76 -61.85 95.89
CA GLN A 170 -11.31 -62.54 94.66
C GLN A 170 -11.64 -61.74 93.40
N GLN A 171 -12.83 -61.13 93.35
CA GLN A 171 -13.22 -60.26 92.23
C GLN A 171 -12.34 -59.01 92.15
N VAL A 172 -12.01 -58.40 93.29
CA VAL A 172 -11.12 -57.25 93.39
C VAL A 172 -9.70 -57.63 92.95
N THR A 173 -9.16 -58.77 93.40
CA THR A 173 -7.86 -59.28 92.92
C THR A 173 -7.87 -59.51 91.41
N LYS A 174 -8.96 -60.07 90.87
CA LYS A 174 -9.11 -60.28 89.42
C LYS A 174 -9.17 -58.95 88.64
N LEU A 175 -9.90 -57.97 89.15
CA LEU A 175 -9.98 -56.63 88.55
C LEU A 175 -8.65 -55.89 88.63
N PHE A 176 -7.89 -56.04 89.72
CA PHE A 176 -6.53 -55.48 89.83
C PHE A 176 -5.59 -56.11 88.80
N GLY A 177 -5.63 -57.44 88.62
CA GLY A 177 -4.86 -58.10 87.56
C GLY A 177 -5.23 -57.59 86.16
N GLN A 178 -6.53 -57.45 85.87
CA GLN A 178 -6.99 -56.87 84.60
C GLN A 178 -6.54 -55.41 84.41
N LEU A 179 -6.51 -54.62 85.49
CA LEU A 179 -6.06 -53.23 85.43
C LEU A 179 -4.54 -53.15 85.21
N GLU A 180 -3.76 -54.07 85.80
CA GLU A 180 -2.33 -54.20 85.53
C GLU A 180 -2.06 -54.61 84.07
N ASP A 181 -2.82 -55.56 83.53
CA ASP A 181 -2.76 -55.97 82.13
C ASP A 181 -3.12 -54.80 81.19
N GLU A 182 -4.22 -54.08 81.46
CA GLU A 182 -4.63 -52.90 80.67
C GLU A 182 -3.57 -51.78 80.72
N ARG A 183 -2.90 -51.58 81.86
CA ARG A 183 -1.79 -50.63 81.96
C ARG A 183 -0.58 -51.07 81.13
N ALA A 184 -0.24 -52.36 81.16
CA ALA A 184 0.83 -52.90 80.34
C ALA A 184 0.52 -52.78 78.83
N GLU A 185 -0.73 -53.01 78.43
CA GLU A 185 -1.19 -52.80 77.05
C GLU A 185 -1.16 -51.32 76.64
N ALA A 186 -1.56 -50.40 77.54
CA ALA A 186 -1.49 -48.96 77.30
C ALA A 186 -0.04 -48.47 77.12
N ASP A 187 0.89 -48.96 77.94
CA ASP A 187 2.32 -48.65 77.81
C ASP A 187 2.91 -49.19 76.49
N ALA A 188 2.50 -50.39 76.08
CA ALA A 188 2.90 -50.96 74.79
C ALA A 188 2.38 -50.14 73.60
N LEU A 189 1.12 -49.68 73.66
CA LEU A 189 0.53 -48.78 72.66
C LEU A 189 1.24 -47.43 72.61
N ALA A 190 1.58 -46.85 73.76
CA ALA A 190 2.33 -45.60 73.84
C ALA A 190 3.71 -45.72 73.16
N ALA A 191 4.44 -46.82 73.43
CA ALA A 191 5.71 -47.10 72.78
C ALA A 191 5.58 -47.26 71.25
N HIS A 192 4.52 -47.93 70.77
CA HIS A 192 4.25 -48.07 69.35
C HIS A 192 3.97 -46.72 68.67
N VAL A 193 3.17 -45.84 69.31
CA VAL A 193 2.89 -44.49 68.81
C VAL A 193 4.17 -43.66 68.70
N ASP A 194 5.06 -43.73 69.67
CA ASP A 194 6.32 -42.98 69.63
C ASP A 194 7.30 -43.52 68.56
N GLN A 195 7.33 -44.85 68.36
CA GLN A 195 8.05 -45.44 67.23
C GLN A 195 7.49 -44.95 65.88
N GLN A 196 6.17 -44.89 65.73
CA GLN A 196 5.52 -44.40 64.52
C GLN A 196 5.79 -42.92 64.26
N LYS A 197 5.79 -42.07 65.30
CA LYS A 197 6.22 -40.66 65.19
C LYS A 197 7.66 -40.55 64.70
N ALA A 198 8.58 -41.36 65.23
CA ALA A 198 9.98 -41.34 64.81
C ALA A 198 10.16 -41.75 63.34
N VAL A 199 9.40 -42.74 62.87
CA VAL A 199 9.39 -43.15 61.45
C VAL A 199 8.82 -42.03 60.57
N ASN A 200 7.70 -41.41 60.97
CA ASN A 200 7.10 -40.31 60.23
C ASN A 200 8.06 -39.10 60.10
N VAL A 201 8.81 -38.77 61.15
CA VAL A 201 9.84 -37.71 61.08
C VAL A 201 10.94 -38.07 60.07
N LYS A 202 11.40 -39.33 60.03
CA LYS A 202 12.38 -39.78 59.04
C LYS A 202 11.82 -39.70 57.62
N LEU A 203 10.59 -40.17 57.40
CA LEU A 203 9.92 -40.10 56.11
C LEU A 203 9.77 -38.65 55.64
N MET A 204 9.30 -37.75 56.50
CA MET A 204 9.18 -36.32 56.19
C MET A 204 10.51 -35.68 55.82
N LYS A 205 11.61 -36.05 56.49
CA LYS A 205 12.96 -35.62 56.10
C LYS A 205 13.31 -36.12 54.70
N THR A 206 13.07 -37.40 54.39
CA THR A 206 13.35 -37.95 53.05
C THR A 206 12.51 -37.29 51.95
N ILE A 207 11.22 -37.05 52.19
CA ILE A 207 10.33 -36.33 51.26
C ILE A 207 10.85 -34.92 51.03
N LYS A 208 11.26 -34.20 52.09
CA LYS A 208 11.82 -32.85 51.97
C LYS A 208 13.12 -32.84 51.14
N THR A 209 13.98 -33.84 51.33
CA THR A 209 15.21 -33.98 50.52
C THR A 209 14.89 -34.31 49.06
N LEU A 210 13.95 -35.21 48.80
CA LEU A 210 13.53 -35.56 47.43
C LEU A 210 12.88 -34.37 46.72
N LYS A 211 12.03 -33.61 47.42
CA LYS A 211 11.42 -32.38 46.90
C LYS A 211 12.49 -31.36 46.51
N ARG A 212 13.46 -31.11 47.40
CA ARG A 212 14.57 -30.20 47.09
C ARG A 212 15.40 -30.65 45.88
N LYS A 213 15.67 -31.95 45.74
CA LYS A 213 16.38 -32.48 44.56
C LYS A 213 15.56 -32.34 43.27
N LEU A 214 14.23 -32.46 43.35
CA LEU A 214 13.33 -32.23 42.24
C LEU A 214 13.31 -30.75 41.83
N ASP A 215 13.22 -29.85 42.81
CA ASP A 215 13.27 -28.41 42.59
C ASP A 215 14.63 -28.02 41.96
N GLU A 216 15.76 -28.51 42.49
CA GLU A 216 17.10 -28.29 41.93
C GLU A 216 17.27 -28.90 40.51
N SER A 217 16.55 -29.98 40.19
CA SER A 217 16.52 -30.55 38.83
C SER A 217 15.70 -29.68 37.87
N SER A 218 14.65 -29.03 38.36
CA SER A 218 13.82 -28.12 37.57
C SER A 218 14.50 -26.75 37.36
N GLU A 219 15.25 -26.26 38.35
CA GLU A 219 16.04 -25.03 38.26
C GLU A 219 17.29 -25.20 37.39
N LYS A 220 17.83 -26.41 37.26
CA LYS A 220 18.79 -26.79 36.20
C LYS A 220 18.12 -26.91 34.82
N SER A 221 17.26 -25.95 34.50
CA SER A 221 16.65 -25.65 33.20
C SER A 221 17.70 -25.14 32.18
N SER A 222 18.86 -25.81 32.16
CA SER A 222 19.87 -25.64 31.11
C SER A 222 19.27 -26.01 29.74
N ILE A 223 18.40 -27.03 29.71
CA ILE A 223 17.75 -27.49 28.49
C ILE A 223 16.74 -26.48 27.96
N GLU A 224 15.88 -25.88 28.80
CA GLU A 224 14.91 -24.90 28.30
C GLU A 224 15.62 -23.60 27.88
N HIS A 225 16.69 -23.20 28.59
CA HIS A 225 17.50 -22.07 28.17
C HIS A 225 18.21 -22.32 26.83
N MET A 226 18.82 -23.49 26.64
CA MET A 226 19.42 -23.90 25.35
C MET A 226 18.37 -24.00 24.24
N LEU A 227 17.18 -24.51 24.55
CA LEU A 227 16.07 -24.60 23.60
C LEU A 227 15.57 -23.21 23.19
N THR A 228 15.50 -22.28 24.15
CA THR A 228 15.16 -20.88 23.88
C THR A 228 16.24 -20.19 23.01
N ASP A 229 17.52 -20.41 23.30
CA ASP A 229 18.64 -19.88 22.49
C ASP A 229 18.62 -20.47 21.08
N LEU A 230 18.42 -21.78 20.93
CA LEU A 230 18.28 -22.44 19.63
C LEU A 230 17.08 -21.89 18.85
N GLN A 231 15.92 -21.73 19.48
CA GLN A 231 14.75 -21.12 18.85
C GLN A 231 15.04 -19.68 18.40
N GLY A 232 15.79 -18.90 19.18
CA GLY A 232 16.24 -17.56 18.82
C GLY A 232 17.15 -17.57 17.58
N ARG A 233 18.13 -18.47 17.54
CA ARG A 233 19.02 -18.66 16.37
C ARG A 233 18.26 -19.10 15.13
N PHE A 234 17.32 -20.04 15.26
CA PHE A 234 16.49 -20.48 14.14
C PHE A 234 15.64 -19.34 13.57
N ARG A 235 15.01 -18.52 14.43
CA ARG A 235 14.28 -17.33 13.99
C ARG A 235 15.18 -16.34 13.26
N LYS A 236 16.37 -16.09 13.78
CA LYS A 236 17.35 -15.20 13.14
C LYS A 236 17.75 -15.71 11.74
N VAL A 237 18.09 -17.00 11.62
CA VAL A 237 18.44 -17.62 10.33
C VAL A 237 17.26 -17.58 9.36
N SER A 238 16.03 -17.83 9.83
CA SER A 238 14.82 -17.74 9.00
C SER A 238 14.62 -16.32 8.45
N LEU A 239 14.80 -15.29 9.28
CA LEU A 239 14.71 -13.90 8.84
C LEU A 239 15.84 -13.53 7.85
N GLU A 240 17.06 -14.01 8.08
CA GLU A 240 18.18 -13.82 7.15
C GLU A 240 17.91 -14.52 5.81
N GLN A 241 17.31 -15.71 5.81
CA GLN A 241 16.91 -16.43 4.60
C GLN A 241 15.82 -15.68 3.82
N GLU A 242 14.80 -15.16 4.50
CA GLU A 242 13.75 -14.34 3.87
C GLU A 242 14.34 -13.06 3.26
N ALA A 243 15.24 -12.38 3.98
CA ALA A 243 15.93 -11.20 3.48
C ALA A 243 16.80 -11.51 2.25
N MET A 244 17.54 -12.63 2.27
CA MET A 244 18.35 -13.07 1.14
C MET A 244 17.49 -13.45 -0.07
N SER A 245 16.34 -14.11 0.14
CA SER A 245 15.39 -14.43 -0.92
C SER A 245 14.81 -13.18 -1.58
N ALA A 246 14.43 -12.17 -0.78
CA ALA A 246 13.94 -10.89 -1.28
C ALA A 246 15.02 -10.11 -2.07
N ALA A 247 16.27 -10.14 -1.57
CA ALA A 247 17.40 -9.53 -2.27
C ALA A 247 17.68 -10.22 -3.62
N LEU A 248 17.60 -11.56 -3.66
CA LEU A 248 17.77 -12.35 -4.87
C LEU A 248 16.67 -12.05 -5.89
N GLN A 249 15.41 -11.94 -5.46
CA GLN A 249 14.30 -11.55 -6.33
C GLN A 249 14.53 -10.16 -6.92
N THR A 250 14.94 -9.19 -6.10
CA THR A 250 15.26 -7.83 -6.56
C THR A 250 16.40 -7.83 -7.58
N ALA A 251 17.41 -8.69 -7.41
CA ALA A 251 18.50 -8.83 -8.35
C ALA A 251 18.04 -9.42 -9.68
N ASN A 252 17.18 -10.45 -9.65
CA ASN A 252 16.59 -11.04 -10.85
C ASN A 252 15.71 -10.04 -11.62
N ASP A 253 14.90 -9.25 -10.93
CA ASP A 253 14.07 -8.23 -11.58
C ASP A 253 14.92 -7.14 -12.26
N LYS A 254 16.05 -6.77 -11.66
CA LYS A 254 17.02 -5.85 -12.28
C LYS A 254 17.69 -6.47 -13.50
N LEU A 255 18.05 -7.75 -13.43
CA LEU A 255 18.65 -8.46 -14.54
C LEU A 255 17.68 -8.60 -15.71
N ALA A 256 16.41 -8.88 -15.44
CA ALA A 256 15.35 -8.93 -16.46
C ALA A 256 15.21 -7.58 -17.18
N ARG A 257 15.10 -6.48 -16.42
CA ARG A 257 15.03 -5.12 -17.00
C ARG A 257 16.25 -4.76 -17.85
N ALA A 258 17.45 -5.09 -17.36
CA ALA A 258 18.68 -4.85 -18.12
C ALA A 258 18.74 -5.70 -19.40
N SER A 259 18.24 -6.94 -19.36
CA SER A 259 18.11 -7.79 -20.54
C SER A 259 17.16 -7.16 -21.57
N ASP A 260 15.99 -6.69 -21.13
CA ASP A 260 15.03 -6.03 -22.00
C ASP A 260 15.63 -4.76 -22.63
N GLU A 261 16.33 -3.93 -21.84
CA GLU A 261 17.02 -2.73 -22.34
C GLU A 261 18.11 -3.08 -23.37
N VAL A 262 18.86 -4.16 -23.16
CA VAL A 262 19.84 -4.63 -24.15
C VAL A 262 19.15 -5.06 -25.45
N THR A 263 17.98 -5.69 -25.38
CA THR A 263 17.23 -6.06 -26.59
C THR A 263 16.71 -4.83 -27.33
N THR A 264 16.20 -3.82 -26.63
CA THR A 264 15.74 -2.57 -27.25
C THR A 264 16.90 -1.81 -27.89
N LEU A 265 18.02 -1.68 -27.17
CA LEU A 265 19.22 -1.01 -27.71
C LEU A 265 19.78 -1.73 -28.94
N ARG A 266 19.73 -3.07 -28.98
CA ARG A 266 20.13 -3.85 -30.16
C ARG A 266 19.20 -3.60 -31.35
N SER A 267 17.89 -3.51 -31.12
CA SER A 267 16.92 -3.17 -32.17
C SER A 267 17.16 -1.77 -32.72
N ASP A 268 17.39 -0.79 -31.83
CA ASP A 268 17.67 0.59 -32.22
C ASP A 268 18.98 0.71 -32.99
N LEU A 269 20.03 -0.01 -32.57
CA LEU A 269 21.30 -0.09 -33.28
C LEU A 269 21.10 -0.59 -34.71
N ALA A 270 20.38 -1.71 -34.88
CA ALA A 270 20.09 -2.27 -36.20
C ALA A 270 19.31 -1.28 -37.09
N ALA A 271 18.35 -0.55 -36.53
CA ALA A 271 17.61 0.48 -37.26
C ALA A 271 18.49 1.66 -37.67
N LYS A 272 19.46 2.06 -36.84
CA LYS A 272 20.42 3.12 -37.15
C LYS A 272 21.43 2.67 -38.21
N GLU A 273 21.90 1.43 -38.15
CA GLU A 273 22.77 0.84 -39.18
C GLU A 273 22.08 0.80 -40.54
N ALA A 274 20.80 0.42 -40.60
CA ALA A 274 20.02 0.44 -41.84
C ALA A 274 19.90 1.85 -42.44
N LYS A 275 19.60 2.86 -41.61
CA LYS A 275 19.54 4.27 -42.05
C LYS A 275 20.89 4.79 -42.54
N LEU A 276 21.99 4.37 -41.89
CA LEU A 276 23.33 4.75 -42.30
C LEU A 276 23.69 4.11 -43.65
N ALA A 277 23.31 2.85 -43.88
CA ALA A 277 23.50 2.17 -45.15
C ALA A 277 22.71 2.88 -46.28
N GLU A 278 21.46 3.26 -46.03
CA GLU A 278 20.65 4.03 -46.97
C GLU A 278 21.29 5.40 -47.29
N ALA A 279 21.69 6.15 -46.26
CA ALA A 279 22.36 7.43 -46.45
C ALA A 279 23.67 7.29 -47.26
N SER A 280 24.47 6.26 -46.96
CA SER A 280 25.70 5.97 -47.72
C SER A 280 25.41 5.66 -49.19
N ALA A 281 24.38 4.85 -49.48
CA ALA A 281 23.95 4.58 -50.85
C ALA A 281 23.47 5.84 -51.58
N THR A 282 22.74 6.74 -50.89
CA THR A 282 22.37 8.02 -51.51
C THR A 282 23.57 8.90 -51.80
N SER A 283 24.57 8.93 -50.91
CA SER A 283 25.80 9.71 -51.12
C SER A 283 26.56 9.23 -52.36
N THR A 284 26.70 7.92 -52.55
CA THR A 284 27.41 7.38 -53.73
C THR A 284 26.68 7.70 -55.03
N ILE A 285 25.35 7.68 -55.03
CA ILE A 285 24.54 8.12 -56.18
C ILE A 285 24.81 9.60 -56.46
N ARG A 286 24.76 10.48 -55.45
CA ARG A 286 25.04 11.92 -55.61
C ARG A 286 26.46 12.18 -56.10
N ASP A 287 27.45 11.44 -55.61
CA ASP A 287 28.83 11.56 -56.07
C ASP A 287 28.95 11.20 -57.56
N SER A 288 28.23 10.15 -58.01
CA SER A 288 28.18 9.78 -59.43
C SER A 288 27.49 10.86 -60.29
N GLU A 289 26.42 11.48 -59.79
CA GLU A 289 25.74 12.60 -60.45
C GLU A 289 26.69 13.81 -60.60
N ILE A 290 27.42 14.15 -59.53
CA ILE A 290 28.40 15.24 -59.52
C ILE A 290 29.51 14.97 -60.54
N GLN A 291 30.06 13.75 -60.59
CA GLN A 291 31.08 13.39 -61.58
C GLN A 291 30.56 13.52 -63.01
N SER A 292 29.31 13.11 -63.27
CA SER A 292 28.67 13.27 -64.59
C SER A 292 28.51 14.75 -64.97
N LEU A 293 28.10 15.60 -64.02
CA LEU A 293 27.95 17.03 -64.24
C LEU A 293 29.30 17.71 -64.50
N LEU A 294 30.34 17.38 -63.72
CA LEU A 294 31.69 17.88 -63.94
C LEU A 294 32.22 17.52 -65.34
N GLN A 295 31.94 16.30 -65.81
CA GLN A 295 32.31 15.90 -67.18
C GLN A 295 31.59 16.74 -68.25
N LYS A 296 30.29 17.06 -68.05
CA LYS A 296 29.54 17.92 -68.97
C LYS A 296 30.08 19.35 -68.99
N ILE A 297 30.40 19.90 -67.82
CA ILE A 297 31.00 21.23 -67.67
C ILE A 297 32.34 21.27 -68.42
N GLY A 298 33.24 20.29 -68.19
CA GLY A 298 34.52 20.25 -68.90
C GLY A 298 34.38 20.19 -70.44
N LYS A 299 33.37 19.50 -70.96
CA LYS A 299 33.06 19.52 -72.41
C LYS A 299 32.58 20.90 -72.88
N GLN A 300 31.75 21.57 -72.09
CA GLN A 300 31.28 22.92 -72.41
C GLN A 300 32.42 23.93 -72.36
N ASP A 301 33.32 23.84 -71.38
CA ASP A 301 34.50 24.69 -71.27
C ASP A 301 35.41 24.55 -72.50
N HIS A 302 35.64 23.32 -72.98
CA HIS A 302 36.37 23.08 -74.23
C HIS A 302 35.67 23.69 -75.45
N TYR A 303 34.35 23.52 -75.56
CA TYR A 303 33.58 24.11 -76.65
C TYR A 303 33.61 25.64 -76.63
N ILE A 304 33.53 26.26 -75.45
CA ILE A 304 33.67 27.71 -75.28
C ILE A 304 35.07 28.16 -75.72
N ALA A 305 36.12 27.45 -75.31
CA ALA A 305 37.49 27.77 -75.72
C ALA A 305 37.68 27.71 -77.25
N ASP A 306 37.07 26.71 -77.91
CA ASP A 306 37.08 26.59 -79.37
C ASP A 306 36.35 27.78 -80.03
N LEU A 307 35.15 28.13 -79.54
CA LEU A 307 34.41 29.30 -80.02
C LEU A 307 35.17 30.61 -79.81
N GLU A 308 35.87 30.77 -78.69
CA GLU A 308 36.73 31.92 -78.43
C GLU A 308 37.92 32.00 -79.39
N ALA A 309 38.50 30.86 -79.76
CA ALA A 309 39.56 30.78 -80.77
C ALA A 309 39.05 31.15 -82.16
N ASP A 310 37.88 30.61 -82.56
CA ASP A 310 37.21 30.96 -83.82
C ASP A 310 36.85 32.45 -83.87
N TYR A 311 36.34 33.02 -82.79
CA TYR A 311 36.03 34.44 -82.71
C TYR A 311 37.29 35.32 -82.88
N LYS A 312 38.42 34.92 -82.28
CA LYS A 312 39.70 35.62 -82.46
C LYS A 312 40.24 35.54 -83.89
N THR A 313 40.03 34.44 -84.59
CA THR A 313 40.46 34.28 -85.99
C THR A 313 39.56 35.04 -86.97
N LEU A 314 38.24 35.02 -86.75
CA LEU A 314 37.25 35.81 -87.50
C LEU A 314 37.31 37.32 -87.21
N GLY A 315 37.83 37.72 -86.05
CA GLY A 315 38.03 39.12 -85.65
C GLY A 315 39.14 39.88 -86.39
N THR A 316 39.76 39.28 -87.41
CA THR A 316 40.75 39.95 -88.26
C THR A 316 40.02 40.89 -89.26
N PRO A 317 40.28 42.21 -89.26
CA PRO A 317 39.37 43.20 -89.82
C PRO A 317 39.43 43.23 -91.35
N GLY A 318 38.45 42.61 -92.00
CA GLY A 318 38.46 42.51 -93.46
C GLY A 318 37.10 42.38 -94.15
N LEU A 319 35.95 42.66 -93.53
CA LEU A 319 34.65 42.59 -94.24
C LEU A 319 33.59 43.55 -93.65
N ALA A 320 33.72 44.84 -93.98
CA ALA A 320 32.76 45.88 -93.59
C ALA A 320 31.49 45.95 -94.47
N HIS A 321 31.32 45.08 -95.48
CA HIS A 321 30.23 45.23 -96.47
C HIS A 321 29.12 44.16 -96.42
N VAL A 322 29.29 43.09 -95.63
CA VAL A 322 28.25 42.05 -95.43
C VAL A 322 27.37 42.35 -94.21
N HIS A 323 27.80 43.26 -93.33
CA HIS A 323 27.14 43.53 -92.05
C HIS A 323 25.77 44.20 -92.15
N THR A 324 25.44 44.92 -93.22
CA THR A 324 24.16 45.64 -93.29
C THR A 324 22.96 44.71 -93.51
N SER A 325 23.10 43.63 -94.27
CA SER A 325 22.01 42.66 -94.52
C SER A 325 21.79 41.73 -93.32
N ALA A 326 22.86 41.19 -92.74
CA ALA A 326 22.78 40.30 -91.58
C ALA A 326 22.29 41.04 -90.32
N VAL A 327 22.74 42.29 -90.10
CA VAL A 327 22.23 43.13 -89.01
C VAL A 327 20.76 43.47 -89.22
N HIS A 328 20.29 43.64 -90.46
CA HIS A 328 18.88 43.90 -90.72
C HIS A 328 18.00 42.67 -90.45
N GLN A 329 18.46 41.47 -90.82
CA GLN A 329 17.79 40.20 -90.50
C GLN A 329 17.78 39.93 -88.99
N LEU A 330 18.90 40.17 -88.29
CA LEU A 330 18.98 40.04 -86.84
C LEU A 330 18.08 41.06 -86.12
N LYS A 331 18.00 42.31 -86.60
CA LYS A 331 17.04 43.30 -86.07
C LYS A 331 15.60 42.85 -86.26
N GLN A 332 15.27 42.26 -87.41
CA GLN A 332 13.93 41.72 -87.66
C GLN A 332 13.62 40.51 -86.77
N GLN A 333 14.60 39.64 -86.54
CA GLN A 333 14.47 38.47 -85.68
C GLN A 333 14.34 38.85 -84.19
N VAL A 334 15.11 39.84 -83.73
CA VAL A 334 14.97 40.42 -82.39
C VAL A 334 13.63 41.12 -82.24
N GLY A 335 13.13 41.81 -83.27
CA GLY A 335 11.77 42.36 -83.29
C GLY A 335 10.70 41.30 -83.06
N ARG A 336 10.74 40.19 -83.83
CA ARG A 336 9.82 39.06 -83.66
C ARG A 336 9.95 38.40 -82.29
N LYS A 337 11.17 38.23 -81.78
CA LYS A 337 11.41 37.63 -80.46
C LYS A 337 10.92 38.52 -79.33
N ASN A 338 11.02 39.84 -79.46
CA ASN A 338 10.45 40.78 -78.49
C ASN A 338 8.91 40.80 -78.54
N GLU A 339 8.30 40.63 -79.72
CA GLU A 339 6.85 40.45 -79.85
C GLU A 339 6.38 39.13 -79.22
N GLU A 340 7.11 38.02 -79.43
CA GLU A 340 6.86 36.74 -78.76
C GLU A 340 7.00 36.85 -77.24
N LEU A 341 8.02 37.58 -76.76
CA LEU A 341 8.25 37.79 -75.34
C LEU A 341 7.15 38.66 -74.71
N ALA A 342 6.71 39.72 -75.38
CA ALA A 342 5.56 40.52 -74.97
C ALA A 342 4.26 39.69 -74.93
N ALA A 343 4.06 38.77 -75.89
CA ALA A 343 2.91 37.87 -75.89
C ALA A 343 2.97 36.85 -74.74
N LEU A 344 4.16 36.33 -74.41
CA LEU A 344 4.37 35.44 -73.26
C LEU A 344 4.19 36.17 -71.92
N GLU A 345 4.67 37.40 -71.79
CA GLU A 345 4.43 38.22 -70.60
C GLU A 345 2.93 38.50 -70.40
N LEU A 346 2.18 38.72 -71.50
CA LEU A 346 0.73 38.89 -71.44
C LEU A 346 0.02 37.59 -71.07
N ARG A 347 0.49 36.44 -71.59
CA ARG A 347 0.01 35.09 -71.23
C ARG A 347 0.27 34.77 -69.76
N ILE A 348 1.44 35.10 -69.22
CA ILE A 348 1.77 34.91 -67.80
C ILE A 348 0.85 35.78 -66.94
N LYS A 349 0.64 37.06 -67.30
CA LYS A 349 -0.33 37.92 -66.60
C LYS A 349 -1.77 37.43 -66.69
N GLN A 350 -2.14 36.67 -67.72
CA GLN A 350 -3.46 36.03 -67.81
C GLN A 350 -3.53 34.79 -66.91
N LEU A 351 -2.50 33.93 -66.91
CA LEU A 351 -2.41 32.76 -66.04
C LEU A 351 -2.35 33.13 -64.55
N GLU A 352 -1.69 34.25 -64.21
CA GLU A 352 -1.71 34.78 -62.84
C GLU A 352 -3.11 35.26 -62.43
N ARG A 353 -3.86 35.88 -63.35
CA ARG A 353 -5.27 36.27 -63.11
C ARG A 353 -6.18 35.04 -62.98
N GLU A 354 -6.01 34.02 -63.84
CA GLU A 354 -6.73 32.74 -63.72
C GLU A 354 -6.40 32.05 -62.40
N LYS A 355 -5.13 32.01 -61.98
CA LYS A 355 -4.72 31.45 -60.68
C LYS A 355 -5.35 32.17 -59.48
N THR A 356 -5.56 33.49 -59.57
CA THR A 356 -6.29 34.26 -58.53
C THR A 356 -7.81 34.09 -58.58
N LEU A 357 -8.37 33.62 -59.71
CA LEU A 357 -9.79 33.31 -59.88
C LEU A 357 -10.09 31.85 -59.50
N ASP A 358 -9.20 30.91 -59.77
CA ASP A 358 -9.30 29.49 -59.39
C ASP A 358 -9.15 29.28 -57.87
N THR A 359 -8.48 30.20 -57.16
CA THR A 359 -8.50 30.22 -55.68
C THR A 359 -9.82 30.74 -55.09
N ARG A 360 -10.73 31.25 -55.93
CA ARG A 360 -12.05 31.78 -55.53
C ARG A 360 -13.21 30.95 -56.07
N ALA A 361 -12.95 29.89 -56.85
CA ALA A 361 -13.96 29.09 -57.56
C ALA A 361 -13.68 27.57 -57.51
N SER A 362 -13.32 27.05 -56.33
CA SER A 362 -13.51 25.63 -56.02
C SER A 362 -14.41 25.50 -54.78
N PRO A 363 -15.51 24.75 -54.85
CA PRO A 363 -16.56 24.75 -53.85
C PRO A 363 -16.09 23.98 -52.61
N ALA A 364 -16.08 24.64 -51.47
CA ALA A 364 -16.24 23.95 -50.20
C ALA A 364 -17.62 23.27 -50.22
N PRO A 365 -17.76 22.02 -49.76
CA PRO A 365 -19.07 21.43 -49.60
C PRO A 365 -19.83 22.22 -48.53
N ASP A 366 -21.04 22.62 -48.90
CA ASP A 366 -22.08 23.11 -48.02
C ASP A 366 -22.20 22.22 -46.78
N ASN A 367 -22.16 22.86 -45.63
CA ASN A 367 -22.86 22.45 -44.41
C ASN A 367 -23.14 23.75 -43.65
N ASP A 368 -24.09 24.53 -44.17
CA ASP A 368 -24.94 25.36 -43.32
C ASP A 368 -26.06 24.44 -42.81
N ASP A 369 -25.98 24.12 -41.52
CA ASP A 369 -27.05 24.34 -40.54
C ASP A 369 -26.94 23.33 -39.37
N ASP A 370 -26.71 23.91 -38.19
CA ASP A 370 -27.33 23.56 -36.91
C ASP A 370 -26.83 22.40 -36.03
N ASP A 371 -25.54 22.07 -36.00
CA ASP A 371 -25.02 21.25 -34.86
C ASP A 371 -23.63 21.64 -34.31
N ASN A 372 -23.00 22.71 -34.80
CA ASN A 372 -21.60 22.99 -34.47
C ASN A 372 -21.37 23.92 -33.26
N GLU A 373 -22.42 24.25 -32.51
CA GLU A 373 -22.27 24.89 -31.19
C GLU A 373 -21.90 23.88 -30.09
N ALA A 374 -21.94 22.58 -30.38
CA ALA A 374 -21.52 21.52 -29.45
C ALA A 374 -20.01 21.23 -29.44
N THR A 375 -19.25 21.63 -30.48
CA THR A 375 -17.81 21.29 -30.58
C THR A 375 -16.87 22.43 -30.19
N ALA A 376 -17.35 23.68 -30.15
CA ALA A 376 -16.62 24.80 -29.56
C ALA A 376 -16.72 24.83 -28.02
N ALA A 377 -17.75 24.20 -27.44
CA ALA A 377 -17.98 24.12 -26.00
C ALA A 377 -17.15 23.05 -25.26
N SER A 378 -16.31 22.26 -25.95
CA SER A 378 -15.66 21.07 -25.37
C SER A 378 -14.13 21.07 -25.40
N ARG A 379 -13.48 22.20 -25.72
CA ARG A 379 -12.05 22.36 -25.44
C ARG A 379 -11.93 22.99 -24.06
N LEU A 380 -11.37 22.24 -23.09
CA LEU A 380 -11.03 22.76 -21.77
C LEU A 380 -10.33 24.12 -21.96
N SER A 381 -11.03 25.18 -21.59
CA SER A 381 -10.47 26.51 -21.56
C SER A 381 -9.38 26.53 -20.47
N LEU A 382 -8.43 27.46 -20.56
CA LEU A 382 -7.43 27.63 -19.51
C LEU A 382 -8.09 27.84 -18.14
N THR A 383 -9.28 28.45 -18.13
CA THR A 383 -10.16 28.61 -16.97
C THR A 383 -10.74 27.29 -16.44
N ASP A 384 -11.06 26.31 -17.28
CA ASP A 384 -11.53 25.00 -16.83
C ASP A 384 -10.38 24.17 -16.22
N LEU A 385 -9.17 24.31 -16.78
CA LEU A 385 -7.98 23.66 -16.22
C LEU A 385 -7.58 24.26 -14.87
N ASP A 386 -7.74 25.58 -14.72
CA ASP A 386 -7.52 26.30 -13.46
C ASP A 386 -8.58 25.94 -12.40
N GLN A 387 -9.85 25.78 -12.81
CA GLN A 387 -10.92 25.27 -11.95
C GLN A 387 -10.65 23.83 -11.49
N LEU A 388 -10.20 22.95 -12.40
CA LEU A 388 -9.82 21.57 -12.09
C LEU A 388 -8.64 21.51 -11.12
N TYR A 389 -7.62 22.33 -11.33
CA TYR A 389 -6.45 22.42 -10.44
C TYR A 389 -6.86 22.93 -9.05
N THR A 390 -7.69 23.96 -8.99
CA THR A 390 -8.21 24.51 -7.73
C THR A 390 -9.11 23.51 -6.99
N GLN A 391 -9.89 22.71 -7.71
CA GLN A 391 -10.75 21.68 -7.13
C GLN A 391 -9.93 20.49 -6.63
N ALA A 392 -8.86 20.11 -7.34
CA ALA A 392 -7.90 19.10 -6.88
C ALA A 392 -7.18 19.51 -5.60
N LEU A 393 -6.70 20.77 -5.52
CA LEU A 393 -6.09 21.33 -4.31
C LEU A 393 -7.07 21.34 -3.13
N ARG A 394 -8.35 21.67 -3.37
CA ARG A 394 -9.38 21.61 -2.33
C ARG A 394 -9.59 20.18 -1.83
N VAL A 395 -9.62 19.19 -2.71
CA VAL A 395 -9.76 17.78 -2.31
C VAL A 395 -8.52 17.28 -1.55
N GLU A 396 -7.32 17.67 -1.97
CA GLU A 396 -6.08 17.35 -1.27
C GLU A 396 -6.05 17.94 0.15
N HIS A 397 -6.45 19.20 0.29
CA HIS A 397 -6.57 19.86 1.60
C HIS A 397 -7.61 19.16 2.48
N LYS A 398 -8.80 18.84 1.94
CA LYS A 398 -9.83 18.08 2.66
C LYS A 398 -9.33 16.71 3.11
N ALA A 399 -8.59 15.99 2.26
CA ALA A 399 -8.01 14.69 2.60
C ALA A 399 -6.94 14.80 3.69
N GLN A 400 -6.14 15.86 3.68
CA GLN A 400 -5.11 16.11 4.68
C GLN A 400 -5.69 16.46 6.05
N VAL A 401 -6.78 17.24 6.10
CA VAL A 401 -7.53 17.53 7.33
C VAL A 401 -8.22 16.27 7.87
N ILE A 402 -8.77 15.41 7.00
CA ILE A 402 -9.36 14.12 7.42
C ILE A 402 -8.27 13.17 7.96
N ALA A 403 -7.10 13.13 7.33
CA ALA A 403 -5.96 12.33 7.81
C ALA A 403 -5.44 12.83 9.17
N SER A 404 -5.41 14.15 9.39
CA SER A 404 -5.03 14.72 10.68
C SER A 404 -6.10 14.49 11.76
N MET A 405 -7.39 14.51 11.41
CA MET A 405 -8.48 14.10 12.30
C MET A 405 -8.39 12.63 12.70
N ALA A 406 -8.08 11.74 11.76
CA ALA A 406 -7.90 10.31 12.03
C ALA A 406 -6.69 10.08 12.95
N ALA A 407 -5.58 10.80 12.73
CA ALA A 407 -4.40 10.74 13.58
C ALA A 407 -4.64 11.35 14.97
N SER A 408 -5.36 12.47 15.08
CA SER A 408 -5.68 13.08 16.38
C SER A 408 -6.71 12.26 17.16
N PHE A 409 -7.53 11.45 16.49
CA PHE A 409 -8.51 10.55 17.13
C PHE A 409 -7.83 9.41 17.89
N ASP A 410 -6.72 8.86 17.38
CA ASP A 410 -5.92 7.86 18.09
C ASP A 410 -5.32 8.41 19.40
N ASP A 411 -5.15 9.73 19.47
CA ASP A 411 -4.62 10.47 20.63
C ASP A 411 -5.70 11.14 21.50
N GLY A 412 -6.99 11.03 21.15
CA GLY A 412 -8.10 11.63 21.91
C GLY A 412 -8.30 13.15 21.74
N GLY A 413 -7.84 13.72 20.62
CA GLY A 413 -7.92 15.16 20.30
C GLY A 413 -9.32 15.66 19.91
N ASP A 414 -9.49 16.98 19.98
CA ASP A 414 -10.76 17.68 19.71
C ASP A 414 -11.09 17.73 18.20
N LEU A 415 -11.94 16.80 17.77
CA LEU A 415 -12.39 16.64 16.38
C LEU A 415 -13.12 17.86 15.82
N ASN A 416 -13.77 18.65 16.68
CA ASN A 416 -14.61 19.78 16.26
C ASN A 416 -13.76 20.95 15.73
N ALA A 417 -12.59 21.17 16.32
CA ALA A 417 -11.66 22.22 15.89
C ALA A 417 -11.09 21.97 14.49
N LEU A 418 -10.88 20.70 14.12
CA LEU A 418 -10.36 20.30 12.81
C LEU A 418 -11.44 20.34 11.72
N LEU A 419 -12.70 20.04 12.05
CA LEU A 419 -13.82 20.22 11.12
C LEU A 419 -14.01 21.68 10.69
N HIS A 420 -13.76 22.64 11.58
CA HIS A 420 -13.82 24.07 11.28
C HIS A 420 -12.66 24.59 10.41
N THR A 421 -11.61 23.79 10.17
CA THR A 421 -10.52 24.15 9.24
C THR A 421 -10.81 23.81 7.77
N LEU A 422 -11.94 23.16 7.47
CA LEU A 422 -12.37 22.90 6.10
C LEU A 422 -13.00 24.17 5.50
N ASP A 423 -12.53 24.59 4.32
CA ASP A 423 -12.92 25.83 3.61
C ASP A 423 -14.42 25.99 3.28
N ASP A 424 -15.26 24.98 3.54
CA ASP A 424 -16.72 25.06 3.44
C ASP A 424 -17.35 24.88 4.83
N PRO A 425 -18.00 25.90 5.42
CA PRO A 425 -18.74 25.76 6.65
C PRO A 425 -20.03 24.99 6.34
N VAL A 426 -19.99 23.66 6.42
CA VAL A 426 -21.22 22.92 6.68
C VAL A 426 -21.63 23.32 8.10
N GLU A 427 -22.77 24.01 8.25
CA GLU A 427 -23.39 24.27 9.55
C GLU A 427 -23.63 22.92 10.24
N SER A 428 -22.61 22.44 10.95
CA SER A 428 -22.68 21.16 11.64
C SER A 428 -23.18 21.42 13.05
N PRO A 429 -24.30 20.80 13.46
CA PRO A 429 -24.70 20.81 14.85
C PRO A 429 -23.57 20.18 15.68
N VAL A 430 -23.36 20.71 16.88
CA VAL A 430 -22.36 20.23 17.85
C VAL A 430 -22.43 18.71 17.91
N LEU A 431 -21.33 18.03 17.53
CA LEU A 431 -21.24 16.57 17.54
C LEU A 431 -21.51 16.05 18.97
N THR A 432 -22.70 15.47 19.19
CA THR A 432 -23.13 14.96 20.50
C THR A 432 -22.61 13.55 20.80
N SER A 433 -22.14 12.82 19.79
CA SER A 433 -21.68 11.44 19.96
C SER A 433 -20.60 11.00 18.94
N ILE A 434 -19.69 10.13 19.38
CA ILE A 434 -18.65 9.50 18.56
C ILE A 434 -19.20 8.78 17.31
N PRO A 435 -20.31 8.00 17.37
CA PRO A 435 -20.87 7.38 16.17
C PRO A 435 -21.39 8.39 15.13
N GLU A 436 -21.95 9.53 15.54
CA GLU A 436 -22.38 10.59 14.61
C GLU A 436 -21.18 11.23 13.90
N GLY A 437 -20.09 11.51 14.62
CA GLY A 437 -18.86 12.03 14.01
C GLY A 437 -18.25 11.07 12.97
N LYS A 438 -18.29 9.75 13.24
CA LYS A 438 -17.84 8.73 12.28
C LYS A 438 -18.72 8.70 11.04
N GLN A 439 -20.03 8.79 11.20
CA GLN A 439 -20.96 8.79 10.08
C GLN A 439 -20.78 10.03 9.19
N GLN A 440 -20.53 11.20 9.79
CA GLN A 440 -20.32 12.45 9.07
C GLN A 440 -18.97 12.50 8.33
N LEU A 441 -17.91 11.96 8.93
CA LEU A 441 -16.60 11.82 8.29
C LEU A 441 -16.66 10.86 7.10
N LEU A 442 -17.39 9.74 7.24
CA LEU A 442 -17.60 8.76 6.18
C LEU A 442 -18.42 9.33 5.02
N MET A 443 -19.44 10.15 5.32
CA MET A 443 -20.23 10.88 4.32
C MET A 443 -19.40 11.90 3.55
N SER A 444 -18.53 12.64 4.22
CA SER A 444 -17.61 13.60 3.59
C SER A 444 -16.60 12.91 2.67
N LEU A 445 -16.04 11.77 3.10
CA LEU A 445 -15.15 10.93 2.29
C LEU A 445 -15.84 10.38 1.04
N LEU A 446 -17.08 9.90 1.17
CA LEU A 446 -17.86 9.42 0.03
C LEU A 446 -18.17 10.54 -0.98
N SER A 447 -18.47 11.75 -0.49
CA SER A 447 -18.67 12.92 -1.35
C SER A 447 -17.39 13.34 -2.08
N ALA A 448 -16.24 13.29 -1.40
CA ALA A 448 -14.94 13.58 -2.00
C ALA A 448 -14.57 12.54 -3.07
N GLN A 449 -14.80 11.26 -2.79
CA GLN A 449 -14.59 10.16 -3.74
C GLN A 449 -15.44 10.33 -5.00
N SER A 450 -16.74 10.63 -4.83
CA SER A 450 -17.64 10.89 -5.96
C SER A 450 -17.19 12.06 -6.83
N THR A 451 -16.61 13.09 -6.22
CA THR A 451 -16.06 14.24 -6.97
C THR A 451 -14.84 13.81 -7.77
N LEU A 452 -13.97 13.00 -7.18
CA LEU A 452 -12.73 12.52 -7.80
C LEU A 452 -12.99 11.55 -8.97
N ASP A 453 -14.00 10.70 -8.83
CA ASP A 453 -14.44 9.80 -9.91
C ASP A 453 -14.98 10.60 -11.11
N MET A 454 -15.77 11.65 -10.85
CA MET A 454 -16.29 12.55 -11.90
C MET A 454 -15.15 13.30 -12.63
N LEU A 455 -14.13 13.74 -11.89
CA LEU A 455 -12.94 14.37 -12.45
C LEU A 455 -12.13 13.40 -13.32
N SER A 456 -11.96 12.16 -12.85
CA SER A 456 -11.27 11.08 -13.56
C SER A 456 -11.97 10.76 -14.89
N ASP A 457 -13.29 10.60 -14.88
CA ASP A 457 -14.08 10.32 -16.08
C ASP A 457 -14.01 11.46 -17.09
N THR A 458 -14.08 12.70 -16.61
CA THR A 458 -13.95 13.90 -17.46
C THR A 458 -12.58 13.95 -18.12
N PHE A 459 -11.51 13.62 -17.38
CA PHE A 459 -10.14 13.59 -17.91
C PHE A 459 -9.96 12.47 -18.95
N ALA A 460 -10.45 11.27 -18.66
CA ALA A 460 -10.37 10.10 -19.55
C ALA A 460 -11.13 10.35 -20.88
N CYS A 461 -12.35 10.88 -20.82
CA CYS A 461 -13.13 11.24 -22.00
C CYS A 461 -12.42 12.29 -22.86
N THR A 462 -11.79 13.29 -22.23
CA THR A 462 -11.09 14.36 -22.93
C THR A 462 -9.79 13.87 -23.58
N TYR A 463 -9.05 13.00 -22.89
CA TYR A 463 -7.84 12.39 -23.43
C TYR A 463 -8.14 11.52 -24.65
N ALA A 464 -9.19 10.70 -24.58
CA ALA A 464 -9.64 9.85 -25.70
C ALA A 464 -10.06 10.69 -26.92
N LYS A 465 -10.78 11.80 -26.71
CA LYS A 465 -11.17 12.73 -27.78
C LYS A 465 -9.96 13.40 -28.45
N ASN A 466 -8.96 13.82 -27.67
CA ASN A 466 -7.73 14.44 -28.21
C ASN A 466 -6.85 13.44 -28.97
N LEU A 467 -6.79 12.18 -28.53
CA LEU A 467 -6.08 11.12 -29.24
C LEU A 467 -6.75 10.81 -30.58
N GLY A 468 -8.09 10.69 -30.58
CA GLY A 468 -8.88 10.48 -31.79
C GLY A 468 -8.73 11.62 -32.81
N ALA A 469 -8.73 12.88 -32.35
CA ALA A 469 -8.52 14.05 -33.22
C ALA A 469 -7.11 14.09 -33.84
N ARG A 470 -6.08 13.59 -33.15
CA ARG A 470 -4.72 13.49 -33.70
C ARG A 470 -4.56 12.35 -34.71
N CYS A 471 -5.23 11.22 -34.49
CA CYS A 471 -5.24 10.11 -35.45
C CYS A 471 -5.99 10.43 -36.75
N ALA A 472 -6.97 11.35 -36.73
CA ALA A 472 -7.68 11.80 -37.93
C ALA A 472 -6.94 12.86 -38.76
N MET A 473 -5.86 13.46 -38.22
CA MET A 473 -5.03 14.46 -38.91
C MET A 473 -3.77 13.87 -39.58
N GLN A 474 -3.46 12.60 -39.33
CA GLN A 474 -2.44 11.82 -40.05
C GLN A 474 -3.11 11.02 -41.17
#